data_AF-A0A1E5VCD1-F1
#
_entry.id   AF-A0A1E5VCD1-F1
#
_cell.length_a   1.000
_cell.length_b   1.000
_cell.length_c   1.000
_cell.angle_alpha   90.00
_cell.angle_beta   90.00
_cell.angle_gamma   90.00
#
_symmetry.space_group_name_H-M   'P 1'
#
loop_
_entity.id
_entity.type
_entity.pdbx_description
1 polymer ?
#
loop_
_entity_poly.entity_id
_entity_poly.type
_entity_poly.pdbx_seq_one_letter_code
_entity_poly.pdbx_strand_id
1 'polypeptide(L)'
;MQEITKGPSDLSNGRLIAFRRRLLWAGVIVVALIIVAAIATAAIITVAVGTVIVVTIIVVVVIVVTVIVIIVVIAVIVVFVIVFVTAGAIIVVREDVFFTPRIDDRTLEVRWQGVLFHFFAGLHIGVKDKPPLDEVRCVRPDFTDACEAEAPAVWSSDDDRGGFRAATLRPAARRVDARGVHAGTFLARSSATQVEASALACLKNNGANHTSAMPDLAQVHAVLAAYSPLVYLHPDEPYMPSSVAWFFENGALLHQRTGNQTPTLVAADGSNLPQGGDNDGNYWLDLPAGSRDQRERVKKGDLAGAKAYVQVKPMLGGTVTDLAMWFYPFNGPARARLLRIFTIPLGSIGSHVGDWEHLTLRVSNFSGELLRVYFSQHSAGTWVDAPQLEYADGGNSRPVAYASLHGHAFWAGLELQGSADAGIRNDSAKGSMFDTGGAGRCEVASAGYLGVAEPAWLGFMRP
;
A
#
# COMPACT_ATOMS: atom_id res chain seq x y z
N MET A 1 121.46 19.52 -40.32
CA MET A 1 120.61 20.30 -39.39
C MET A 1 119.33 20.62 -40.15
N GLN A 2 118.14 20.16 -39.77
CA GLN A 2 117.79 19.15 -38.76
C GLN A 2 116.34 18.70 -39.07
N GLU A 3 116.07 17.41 -39.25
CA GLU A 3 114.71 16.88 -39.41
C GLU A 3 114.35 15.96 -38.23
N ILE A 4 113.13 16.17 -37.71
CA ILE A 4 112.13 15.16 -37.33
C ILE A 4 112.61 13.95 -36.50
N THR A 5 112.05 13.77 -35.28
CA THR A 5 111.22 12.59 -34.99
C THR A 5 110.33 12.71 -33.74
N LYS A 6 109.11 12.17 -33.92
CA LYS A 6 107.98 11.89 -33.02
C LYS A 6 108.25 11.58 -31.53
N GLY A 7 107.23 11.84 -30.71
CA GLY A 7 106.99 11.11 -29.44
C GLY A 7 105.60 11.37 -28.82
N PRO A 8 104.62 10.44 -28.91
CA PRO A 8 103.30 10.57 -28.27
C PRO A 8 103.18 9.69 -27.00
N SER A 9 102.82 10.26 -25.85
CA SER A 9 102.77 9.48 -24.59
C SER A 9 101.68 9.83 -23.55
N ASP A 10 100.73 10.75 -23.81
CA ASP A 10 99.80 11.22 -22.74
C ASP A 10 98.29 11.19 -23.05
N LEU A 11 97.88 10.86 -24.29
CA LEU A 11 96.46 10.88 -24.70
C LEU A 11 95.62 9.66 -24.26
N SER A 12 96.24 8.60 -23.76
CA SER A 12 95.56 7.38 -23.31
C SER A 12 94.99 7.48 -21.89
N ASN A 13 95.72 8.11 -20.96
CA ASN A 13 95.35 8.19 -19.55
C ASN A 13 94.08 9.03 -19.32
N GLY A 14 93.98 10.21 -19.93
CA GLY A 14 92.82 11.10 -19.75
C GLY A 14 91.48 10.47 -20.15
N ARG A 15 91.44 9.73 -21.27
CA ARG A 15 90.23 9.02 -21.73
C ARG A 15 89.87 7.85 -20.82
N LEU A 16 90.85 7.09 -20.32
CA LEU A 16 90.61 5.99 -19.39
C LEU A 16 90.09 6.48 -18.03
N ILE A 17 90.62 7.59 -17.52
CA ILE A 17 90.16 8.24 -16.28
C ILE A 17 88.72 8.77 -16.44
N ALA A 18 88.40 9.42 -17.57
CA ALA A 18 87.05 9.90 -17.86
C ALA A 18 86.04 8.75 -17.97
N PHE A 19 86.41 7.64 -18.61
CA PHE A 19 85.57 6.44 -18.72
C PHE A 19 85.36 5.76 -17.36
N ARG A 20 86.41 5.58 -16.55
CA ARG A 20 86.30 5.06 -15.17
C ARG A 20 85.45 5.96 -14.29
N ARG A 21 85.56 7.29 -14.39
CA ARG A 21 84.66 8.22 -13.68
C ARG A 21 83.21 8.06 -14.12
N ARG A 22 82.92 7.92 -15.43
CA ARG A 22 81.55 7.67 -15.92
C ARG A 22 80.98 6.33 -15.44
N LEU A 23 81.77 5.26 -15.38
CA LEU A 23 81.36 3.98 -14.80
C LEU A 23 81.12 4.07 -13.29
N LEU A 24 81.96 4.80 -12.54
CA LEU A 24 81.75 5.07 -11.12
C LEU A 24 80.44 5.86 -10.88
N TRP A 25 80.19 6.92 -11.66
CA TRP A 25 78.94 7.68 -11.57
C TRP A 25 77.72 6.86 -11.97
N ALA A 26 77.82 6.02 -13.01
CA ALA A 26 76.74 5.10 -13.38
C ALA A 26 76.46 4.07 -12.27
N GLY A 27 77.50 3.52 -11.64
CA GLY A 27 77.38 2.62 -10.48
C GLY A 27 76.71 3.30 -9.28
N VAL A 28 77.11 4.54 -8.97
CA VAL A 28 76.48 5.35 -7.90
C VAL A 28 75.00 5.62 -8.20
N ILE A 29 74.64 5.94 -9.45
CA ILE A 29 73.24 6.14 -9.87
C ILE A 29 72.43 4.84 -9.74
N VAL A 30 72.97 3.70 -10.18
CA VAL A 30 72.31 2.39 -10.04
C VAL A 30 72.09 2.03 -8.57
N VAL A 31 73.10 2.22 -7.71
CA VAL A 31 72.97 1.98 -6.27
C VAL A 31 71.92 2.92 -5.64
N ALA A 32 71.90 4.21 -6.01
CA ALA A 32 70.89 5.15 -5.54
C ALA A 32 69.47 4.75 -5.96
N LEU A 33 69.28 4.30 -7.21
CA LEU A 33 67.99 3.82 -7.70
C LEU A 33 67.52 2.55 -6.98
N ILE A 34 68.43 1.62 -6.67
CA ILE A 34 68.12 0.41 -5.88
C ILE A 34 67.69 0.80 -4.45
N ILE A 35 68.37 1.76 -3.82
CA ILE A 35 68.01 2.26 -2.49
C ILE A 35 66.62 2.91 -2.50
N VAL A 36 66.32 3.77 -3.50
CA VAL A 36 65.00 4.41 -3.65
C VAL A 36 63.90 3.36 -3.87
N ALA A 37 64.14 2.35 -4.71
CA ALA A 37 63.19 1.26 -4.94
C ALA A 37 62.95 0.41 -3.67
N ALA A 38 63.99 0.14 -2.89
CA ALA A 38 63.86 -0.57 -1.61
C ALA A 38 63.05 0.23 -0.59
N ILE A 39 63.29 1.55 -0.46
CA ILE A 39 62.53 2.44 0.42
C ILE A 39 61.06 2.51 -0.01
N ALA A 40 60.79 2.67 -1.31
CA ALA A 40 59.42 2.68 -1.84
C ALA A 40 58.68 1.36 -1.56
N THR A 41 59.37 0.23 -1.75
CA THR A 41 58.80 -1.11 -1.46
C THR A 41 58.49 -1.28 0.03
N ALA A 42 59.39 -0.86 0.92
CA ALA A 42 59.18 -0.91 2.37
C ALA A 42 58.01 -0.01 2.83
N ALA A 43 57.84 1.16 2.20
CA ALA A 43 56.70 2.05 2.47
C ALA A 43 55.37 1.41 2.04
N ILE A 44 55.31 0.80 0.84
CA ILE A 44 54.10 0.11 0.34
C ILE A 44 53.72 -1.05 1.27
N ILE A 45 54.69 -1.87 1.70
CA ILE A 45 54.45 -2.98 2.63
C ILE A 45 53.92 -2.45 3.98
N THR A 46 54.50 -1.38 4.51
CA THR A 46 54.06 -0.76 5.78
C THR A 46 52.60 -0.28 5.69
N VAL A 47 52.23 0.40 4.59
CA VAL A 47 50.85 0.84 4.37
C VAL A 47 49.89 -0.34 4.23
N ALA A 48 50.25 -1.37 3.44
CA ALA A 48 49.41 -2.55 3.26
C ALA A 48 49.16 -3.31 4.57
N VAL A 49 50.19 -3.51 5.40
CA VAL A 49 50.06 -4.15 6.72
C VAL A 49 49.19 -3.30 7.65
N GLY A 50 49.39 -1.98 7.67
CA GLY A 50 48.53 -1.06 8.44
C GLY A 50 47.06 -1.13 8.02
N THR A 51 46.77 -1.16 6.72
CA THR A 51 45.40 -1.32 6.19
C THR A 51 44.78 -2.64 6.62
N VAL A 52 45.50 -3.76 6.52
CA VAL A 52 45.00 -5.09 6.94
C VAL A 52 44.66 -5.08 8.43
N ILE A 53 45.53 -4.54 9.29
CA ILE A 53 45.28 -4.43 10.74
C ILE A 53 44.01 -3.60 11.03
N VAL A 54 43.85 -2.44 10.38
CA VAL A 54 42.66 -1.59 10.55
C VAL A 54 41.38 -2.32 10.11
N VAL A 55 41.40 -2.99 8.96
CA VAL A 55 40.24 -3.78 8.49
C VAL A 55 39.92 -4.92 9.46
N THR A 56 40.93 -5.65 9.97
CA THR A 56 40.71 -6.72 10.97
C THR A 56 40.07 -6.17 12.25
N ILE A 57 40.54 -5.02 12.76
CA ILE A 57 39.97 -4.37 13.95
C ILE A 57 38.51 -3.98 13.69
N ILE A 58 38.19 -3.38 12.54
CA ILE A 58 36.81 -3.01 12.17
C ILE A 58 35.91 -4.25 12.14
N VAL A 59 36.35 -5.35 11.52
CA VAL A 59 35.58 -6.60 11.46
C VAL A 59 35.32 -7.16 12.86
N VAL A 60 36.33 -7.18 13.74
CA VAL A 60 36.16 -7.62 15.13
C VAL A 60 35.18 -6.73 15.91
N VAL A 61 35.27 -5.40 15.76
CA VAL A 61 34.34 -4.45 16.39
C VAL A 61 32.91 -4.66 15.90
N VAL A 62 32.70 -4.85 14.58
CA VAL A 62 31.37 -5.13 14.02
C VAL A 62 30.79 -6.42 14.60
N ILE A 63 31.57 -7.51 14.67
CA ILE A 63 31.14 -8.78 15.27
C ILE A 63 30.74 -8.60 16.74
N VAL A 64 31.57 -7.91 17.53
CA VAL A 64 31.29 -7.65 18.96
C VAL A 64 30.01 -6.83 19.14
N VAL A 65 29.82 -5.75 18.36
CA VAL A 65 28.59 -4.93 18.41
C VAL A 65 27.36 -5.75 18.01
N THR A 66 27.45 -6.57 16.95
CA THR A 66 26.34 -7.46 16.54
C THR A 66 25.95 -8.44 17.64
N VAL A 67 26.92 -9.06 18.32
CA VAL A 67 26.65 -9.97 19.45
C VAL A 67 25.98 -9.24 20.62
N ILE A 68 26.45 -8.03 20.96
CA ILE A 68 25.84 -7.21 22.02
C ILE A 68 24.38 -6.87 21.68
N VAL A 69 24.08 -6.45 20.44
CA VAL A 69 22.71 -6.15 19.99
C VAL A 69 21.81 -7.38 20.11
N ILE A 70 22.28 -8.56 19.69
CA ILE A 70 21.51 -9.82 19.83
C ILE A 70 21.19 -10.12 21.30
N ILE A 71 22.16 -9.97 22.20
CA ILE A 71 21.95 -10.18 23.65
C ILE A 71 20.91 -9.20 24.21
N VAL A 72 20.97 -7.91 23.83
CA VAL A 72 20.00 -6.90 24.28
C VAL A 72 18.59 -7.20 23.75
N VAL A 73 18.44 -7.59 22.48
CA VAL A 73 17.14 -7.97 21.90
C VAL A 73 16.55 -9.18 22.62
N ILE A 74 17.34 -10.22 22.89
CA ILE A 74 16.89 -11.39 23.65
C ILE A 74 16.45 -10.99 25.08
N ALA A 75 17.21 -10.12 25.76
CA ALA A 75 16.85 -9.64 27.09
C ALA A 75 15.52 -8.85 27.08
N VAL A 76 15.31 -7.98 26.09
CA VAL A 76 14.04 -7.24 25.93
C VAL A 76 12.86 -8.17 25.67
N ILE A 77 13.02 -9.18 24.81
CA ILE A 77 11.98 -10.19 24.54
C ILE A 77 11.63 -10.96 25.83
N VAL A 78 12.62 -11.40 26.60
CA VAL A 78 12.40 -12.10 27.88
C VAL A 78 11.65 -11.22 28.88
N VAL A 79 12.03 -9.95 29.03
CA VAL A 79 11.30 -8.99 29.89
C VAL A 79 9.87 -8.79 29.41
N PHE A 80 9.66 -8.62 28.09
CA PHE A 80 8.33 -8.41 27.53
C PHE A 80 7.40 -9.62 27.78
N VAL A 81 7.90 -10.85 27.58
CA VAL A 81 7.16 -12.09 27.88
C VAL A 81 6.83 -12.19 29.37
N ILE A 82 7.78 -11.89 30.28
CA ILE A 82 7.53 -11.92 31.72
C ILE A 82 6.44 -10.90 32.12
N VAL A 83 6.49 -9.67 31.59
CA VAL A 83 5.48 -8.64 31.84
C VAL A 83 4.11 -9.05 31.28
N PHE A 84 4.04 -9.59 30.07
CA PHE A 84 2.77 -10.00 29.46
C PHE A 84 2.10 -11.17 30.21
N VAL A 85 2.89 -12.15 30.68
CA VAL A 85 2.40 -13.29 31.46
C VAL A 85 1.97 -12.89 32.87
N THR A 86 2.54 -11.82 33.45
CA THR A 86 2.20 -11.35 34.81
C THR A 86 1.10 -10.29 34.85
N ALA A 87 0.85 -9.56 33.77
CA ALA A 87 -0.20 -8.53 33.68
C ALA A 87 -1.56 -9.06 33.21
N GLY A 88 -1.66 -10.32 32.77
CA GLY A 88 -2.85 -10.91 32.14
C GLY A 88 -4.02 -11.27 33.08
N ALA A 89 -4.34 -10.43 34.07
CA ALA A 89 -5.47 -10.66 34.98
C ALA A 89 -6.24 -9.37 35.30
N ILE A 90 -7.59 -9.47 35.27
CA ILE A 90 -8.59 -8.47 35.69
C ILE A 90 -8.84 -7.32 34.69
N ILE A 91 -9.84 -7.49 33.82
CA ILE A 91 -10.79 -6.41 33.43
C ILE A 91 -12.20 -7.00 33.49
N VAL A 92 -13.13 -6.29 34.14
CA VAL A 92 -14.54 -6.70 34.37
C VAL A 92 -15.49 -5.61 33.87
N VAL A 93 -16.44 -5.95 32.99
CA VAL A 93 -17.63 -5.14 32.62
C VAL A 93 -18.74 -6.15 32.25
N ARG A 94 -19.74 -6.44 33.11
CA ARG A 94 -21.01 -5.75 33.45
C ARG A 94 -22.19 -6.09 32.51
N GLU A 95 -23.33 -6.48 33.10
CA GLU A 95 -24.55 -7.06 32.47
C GLU A 95 -25.65 -6.02 32.05
N ASP A 96 -26.88 -6.50 31.78
CA ASP A 96 -28.13 -5.86 31.23
C ASP A 96 -28.25 -5.86 29.67
N VAL A 97 -29.37 -6.16 28.95
CA VAL A 97 -30.82 -6.38 29.25
C VAL A 97 -31.46 -7.53 28.37
N PHE A 98 -32.52 -8.18 28.90
CA PHE A 98 -33.58 -9.07 28.35
C PHE A 98 -34.09 -8.96 26.88
N PHE A 99 -34.54 -10.09 26.28
CA PHE A 99 -35.98 -10.49 26.15
C PHE A 99 -36.18 -11.86 25.46
N THR A 100 -37.19 -12.66 25.86
CA THR A 100 -37.50 -14.00 25.31
C THR A 100 -38.91 -14.12 24.69
N PRO A 101 -39.07 -15.01 23.69
CA PRO A 101 -40.31 -15.77 23.58
C PRO A 101 -40.11 -17.28 23.33
N ARG A 102 -41.04 -18.06 23.89
CA ARG A 102 -41.15 -19.53 23.89
C ARG A 102 -41.76 -20.07 22.59
N ILE A 103 -41.50 -21.34 22.20
CA ILE A 103 -42.50 -22.36 21.72
C ILE A 103 -41.83 -23.65 21.18
N ASP A 104 -42.31 -24.77 21.72
CA ASP A 104 -42.34 -26.21 21.36
C ASP A 104 -41.29 -26.95 20.50
N ASP A 105 -40.89 -28.10 21.07
CA ASP A 105 -40.19 -29.25 20.48
C ASP A 105 -40.97 -29.94 19.34
N ARG A 106 -40.27 -30.30 18.26
CA ARG A 106 -40.34 -31.66 17.66
C ARG A 106 -38.97 -32.12 17.18
N THR A 107 -38.66 -33.37 17.50
CA THR A 107 -37.33 -33.99 17.34
C THR A 107 -36.99 -34.34 15.89
N LEU A 108 -35.79 -33.95 15.47
CA LEU A 108 -35.08 -34.48 14.31
C LEU A 108 -33.61 -34.66 14.68
N GLU A 109 -33.06 -35.85 14.45
CA GLU A 109 -31.67 -36.19 14.78
C GLU A 109 -30.70 -35.55 13.76
N VAL A 110 -30.41 -34.26 13.94
CA VAL A 110 -29.47 -33.52 13.09
C VAL A 110 -28.04 -33.84 13.52
N ARG A 111 -27.23 -34.41 12.62
CA ARG A 111 -25.77 -34.44 12.80
C ARG A 111 -25.24 -33.01 12.76
N TRP A 112 -24.65 -32.57 13.86
CA TRP A 112 -24.16 -31.21 14.03
C TRP A 112 -22.97 -30.89 13.11
N GLN A 113 -23.27 -30.27 11.98
CA GLN A 113 -22.36 -29.35 11.29
C GLN A 113 -22.93 -27.93 11.44
N GLY A 114 -22.89 -27.41 12.67
CA GLY A 114 -23.34 -26.06 12.97
C GLY A 114 -22.37 -25.02 12.40
N VAL A 115 -22.71 -24.46 11.25
CA VAL A 115 -22.14 -23.16 10.84
C VAL A 115 -22.70 -22.11 11.79
N LEU A 116 -21.83 -21.42 12.50
CA LEU A 116 -22.20 -20.55 13.61
C LEU A 116 -22.81 -19.24 13.08
N PHE A 117 -24.14 -19.16 13.07
CA PHE A 117 -24.87 -17.92 12.81
C PHE A 117 -24.97 -17.06 14.07
N HIS A 118 -24.93 -15.75 13.89
CA HIS A 118 -24.54 -14.78 14.92
C HIS A 118 -25.55 -14.63 16.07
N PHE A 119 -25.05 -14.76 17.29
CA PHE A 119 -25.39 -13.96 18.47
C PHE A 119 -24.09 -13.76 19.28
N PHE A 120 -24.15 -13.05 20.42
CA PHE A 120 -23.02 -12.75 21.32
C PHE A 120 -22.33 -13.98 21.98
N ALA A 121 -22.52 -15.18 21.44
CA ALA A 121 -21.62 -16.30 21.66
C ALA A 121 -20.26 -16.00 21.00
N GLY A 122 -19.42 -15.25 21.72
CA GLY A 122 -17.98 -15.44 21.62
C GLY A 122 -17.71 -16.94 21.71
N LEU A 123 -16.83 -17.43 20.84
CA LEU A 123 -16.42 -18.84 20.80
C LEU A 123 -16.17 -19.29 22.26
N HIS A 124 -16.96 -20.25 22.76
CA HIS A 124 -16.85 -20.69 24.15
C HIS A 124 -15.61 -21.58 24.32
N ILE A 125 -14.41 -20.98 24.23
CA ILE A 125 -13.09 -21.63 24.39
C ILE A 125 -12.83 -21.95 25.88
N GLY A 126 -13.80 -22.55 26.56
CA GLY A 126 -13.77 -22.76 28.00
C GLY A 126 -14.71 -23.84 28.54
N VAL A 127 -15.68 -24.33 27.75
CA VAL A 127 -16.63 -25.35 28.18
C VAL A 127 -16.74 -26.44 27.10
N LYS A 128 -16.78 -27.71 27.51
CA LYS A 128 -16.95 -28.85 26.58
C LYS A 128 -18.40 -29.06 26.12
N ASP A 129 -19.33 -28.31 26.70
CA ASP A 129 -20.75 -28.50 26.49
C ASP A 129 -21.23 -27.87 25.19
N LYS A 130 -22.26 -28.46 24.60
CA LYS A 130 -22.87 -27.95 23.36
C LYS A 130 -23.69 -26.69 23.68
N PRO A 131 -23.76 -25.70 22.76
CA PRO A 131 -24.65 -24.57 22.94
C PRO A 131 -26.11 -25.03 23.04
N PRO A 132 -26.97 -24.36 23.84
CA PRO A 132 -28.40 -24.63 23.91
C PRO A 132 -29.10 -24.56 22.55
N LEU A 133 -30.14 -25.39 22.38
CA LEU A 133 -30.92 -25.50 21.14
C LEU A 133 -31.75 -24.26 20.81
N ASP A 134 -32.15 -23.51 21.83
CA ASP A 134 -32.92 -22.28 21.72
C ASP A 134 -32.08 -21.08 21.28
N GLU A 135 -30.76 -21.11 21.56
CA GLU A 135 -29.78 -20.12 21.13
C GLU A 135 -29.29 -20.31 19.68
N VAL A 136 -29.35 -21.54 19.14
CA VAL A 136 -28.82 -21.86 17.79
C VAL A 136 -29.91 -22.35 16.85
N ARG A 137 -30.14 -21.62 15.75
CA ARG A 137 -31.16 -21.96 14.74
C ARG A 137 -30.58 -21.96 13.32
N CYS A 138 -30.97 -22.96 12.53
CA CYS A 138 -30.70 -22.96 11.09
C CYS A 138 -31.70 -22.07 10.34
N VAL A 139 -31.20 -21.36 9.32
CA VAL A 139 -32.00 -20.50 8.45
C VAL A 139 -32.45 -21.28 7.21
N ARG A 140 -33.68 -21.08 6.74
CA ARG A 140 -34.17 -21.75 5.51
C ARG A 140 -33.38 -21.25 4.29
N PRO A 141 -33.05 -22.12 3.30
CA PRO A 141 -32.17 -21.74 2.19
C PRO A 141 -32.62 -20.54 1.35
N ASP A 142 -33.92 -20.26 1.28
CA ASP A 142 -34.48 -19.09 0.58
C ASP A 142 -34.09 -17.75 1.24
N PHE A 143 -33.71 -17.74 2.52
CA PHE A 143 -33.15 -16.59 3.26
C PHE A 143 -31.62 -16.61 3.31
N THR A 144 -30.97 -17.38 2.44
CA THR A 144 -29.51 -17.46 2.36
C THR A 144 -28.97 -17.12 0.97
N ASP A 145 -27.69 -16.78 0.91
CA ASP A 145 -26.95 -16.47 -0.32
C ASP A 145 -25.56 -17.16 -0.27
N ALA A 146 -24.92 -17.28 -1.43
CA ALA A 146 -23.60 -17.88 -1.56
C ALA A 146 -22.55 -17.10 -0.75
N CYS A 147 -21.64 -17.82 -0.11
CA CYS A 147 -20.82 -17.32 0.98
C CYS A 147 -19.39 -17.85 0.85
N GLU A 148 -18.39 -17.00 1.12
CA GLU A 148 -16.97 -17.36 1.06
C GLU A 148 -16.26 -16.96 2.36
N ALA A 149 -15.15 -17.63 2.66
CA ALA A 149 -14.27 -17.23 3.75
C ALA A 149 -13.44 -16.01 3.32
N GLU A 150 -13.49 -14.93 4.10
CA GLU A 150 -12.60 -13.77 3.97
C GLU A 150 -11.18 -14.14 4.44
N ALA A 151 -10.18 -13.47 3.86
CA ALA A 151 -8.77 -13.62 4.22
C ALA A 151 -8.22 -12.26 4.71
N PRO A 152 -7.29 -12.24 5.68
CA PRO A 152 -6.71 -13.39 6.38
C PRO A 152 -7.72 -14.08 7.33
N ALA A 153 -7.32 -15.23 7.89
CA ALA A 153 -8.11 -15.84 8.95
C ALA A 153 -8.01 -15.01 10.24
N VAL A 154 -9.11 -14.93 10.99
CA VAL A 154 -9.17 -14.26 12.30
C VAL A 154 -8.34 -15.01 13.33
N TRP A 155 -8.25 -16.34 13.19
CA TRP A 155 -7.43 -17.19 14.06
C TRP A 155 -6.97 -18.46 13.35
N SER A 156 -5.76 -18.92 13.67
CA SER A 156 -5.23 -20.22 13.25
C SER A 156 -4.25 -20.78 14.28
N SER A 157 -4.32 -22.08 14.53
CA SER A 157 -3.30 -22.82 15.29
C SER A 157 -2.73 -23.94 14.43
N ASP A 158 -1.42 -23.88 14.19
CA ASP A 158 -0.68 -24.98 13.59
C ASP A 158 -0.25 -25.94 14.71
N ASP A 159 -0.94 -27.08 14.84
CA ASP A 159 -0.54 -28.16 15.73
C ASP A 159 -0.54 -29.53 15.02
N ASP A 160 0.34 -30.42 15.50
CA ASP A 160 0.52 -31.78 14.95
C ASP A 160 -0.69 -32.71 15.23
N ARG A 161 -1.77 -32.20 15.85
CA ARG A 161 -2.95 -32.97 16.28
C ARG A 161 -4.23 -32.60 15.53
N GLY A 162 -4.11 -31.84 14.44
CA GLY A 162 -5.24 -31.47 13.59
C GLY A 162 -5.66 -30.02 13.77
N GLY A 163 -4.69 -29.12 13.65
CA GLY A 163 -4.79 -27.67 13.82
C GLY A 163 -6.07 -27.02 13.24
N PHE A 164 -6.52 -25.95 13.90
CA PHE A 164 -7.80 -25.30 13.68
C PHE A 164 -7.62 -23.92 13.04
N ARG A 165 -8.58 -23.51 12.20
CA ARG A 165 -8.61 -22.19 11.54
C ARG A 165 -10.03 -21.62 11.58
N ALA A 166 -10.16 -20.36 12.00
CA ALA A 166 -11.39 -19.57 11.93
C ALA A 166 -11.21 -18.40 10.97
N ALA A 167 -12.09 -18.27 9.97
CA ALA A 167 -12.10 -17.17 9.01
C ALA A 167 -13.48 -16.54 8.95
N THR A 168 -13.56 -15.20 8.88
CA THR A 168 -14.82 -14.46 8.72
C THR A 168 -15.55 -14.93 7.47
N LEU A 169 -16.88 -15.01 7.50
CA LEU A 169 -17.72 -15.34 6.36
C LEU A 169 -18.33 -14.09 5.75
N ARG A 170 -18.20 -13.96 4.43
CA ARG A 170 -18.75 -12.85 3.66
C ARG A 170 -19.54 -13.33 2.43
N PRO A 171 -20.54 -12.57 1.96
CA PRO A 171 -21.23 -12.87 0.72
C PRO A 171 -20.26 -13.00 -0.45
N ALA A 172 -20.44 -14.01 -1.30
CA ALA A 172 -19.65 -14.19 -2.52
C ALA A 172 -20.02 -13.12 -3.57
N ALA A 173 -21.32 -12.88 -3.77
CA ALA A 173 -21.81 -11.75 -4.56
C ALA A 173 -21.81 -10.46 -3.71
N ARG A 174 -21.12 -9.42 -4.20
CA ARG A 174 -20.93 -8.13 -3.48
C ARG A 174 -21.16 -6.90 -4.37
N ARG A 175 -21.95 -7.05 -5.44
CA ARG A 175 -22.39 -5.93 -6.28
C ARG A 175 -23.43 -5.08 -5.52
N VAL A 176 -23.71 -3.87 -6.00
CA VAL A 176 -24.64 -2.92 -5.34
C VAL A 176 -26.09 -3.42 -5.25
N ASP A 177 -26.47 -4.37 -6.09
CA ASP A 177 -27.77 -5.04 -6.13
C ASP A 177 -27.80 -6.36 -5.33
N ALA A 178 -26.65 -6.84 -4.87
CA ALA A 178 -26.51 -8.12 -4.18
C ALA A 178 -27.15 -8.12 -2.79
N ARG A 179 -27.79 -9.24 -2.43
CA ARG A 179 -28.65 -9.35 -1.24
C ARG A 179 -28.02 -10.07 -0.05
N GLY A 180 -26.88 -10.75 -0.25
CA GLY A 180 -26.12 -11.35 0.84
C GLY A 180 -25.65 -10.30 1.86
N VAL A 181 -25.81 -10.62 3.14
CA VAL A 181 -25.50 -9.77 4.30
C VAL A 181 -24.24 -10.30 5.01
N HIS A 182 -23.34 -9.37 5.37
CA HIS A 182 -22.16 -9.69 6.17
C HIS A 182 -22.49 -9.63 7.67
N ALA A 183 -22.91 -10.76 8.23
CA ALA A 183 -23.40 -10.82 9.61
C ALA A 183 -22.31 -10.89 10.70
N GLY A 184 -21.02 -10.75 10.35
CA GLY A 184 -19.89 -10.90 11.30
C GLY A 184 -19.57 -12.36 11.68
N THR A 185 -20.26 -13.32 11.07
CA THR A 185 -20.08 -14.76 11.32
C THR A 185 -18.72 -15.27 10.84
N PHE A 186 -18.30 -16.42 11.35
CA PHE A 186 -17.04 -17.06 10.96
C PHE A 186 -17.22 -18.57 10.71
N LEU A 187 -16.37 -19.10 9.84
CA LEU A 187 -16.22 -20.52 9.57
C LEU A 187 -15.05 -21.07 10.37
N ALA A 188 -15.34 -21.92 11.35
CA ALA A 188 -14.36 -22.73 12.06
C ALA A 188 -14.12 -24.06 11.32
N ARG A 189 -12.85 -24.44 11.13
CA ARG A 189 -12.42 -25.72 10.52
C ARG A 189 -11.27 -26.33 11.31
N SER A 190 -11.32 -27.63 11.57
CA SER A 190 -10.12 -28.43 11.87
C SER A 190 -9.54 -28.96 10.56
N SER A 191 -8.21 -29.06 10.47
CA SER A 191 -7.52 -29.71 9.36
C SER A 191 -7.83 -31.21 9.24
N ALA A 192 -8.34 -31.84 10.31
CA ALA A 192 -8.81 -33.22 10.31
C ALA A 192 -10.16 -33.43 9.58
N THR A 193 -10.91 -32.36 9.27
CA THR A 193 -12.24 -32.46 8.67
C THR A 193 -12.38 -31.52 7.47
N GLN A 194 -12.53 -32.08 6.26
CA GLN A 194 -12.91 -31.25 5.11
C GLN A 194 -14.38 -30.83 5.24
N VAL A 195 -14.61 -29.52 5.23
CA VAL A 195 -15.95 -28.93 5.13
C VAL A 195 -16.23 -28.65 3.66
N GLU A 196 -17.28 -29.27 3.14
CA GLU A 196 -17.79 -29.03 1.80
C GLU A 196 -18.21 -27.56 1.62
N ALA A 197 -17.92 -26.97 0.45
CA ALA A 197 -18.26 -25.58 0.17
C ALA A 197 -19.78 -25.33 0.21
N SER A 198 -20.59 -26.37 -0.04
CA SER A 198 -22.05 -26.35 0.03
C SER A 198 -22.63 -26.15 1.44
N ALA A 199 -21.81 -26.26 2.49
CA ALA A 199 -22.23 -25.93 3.86
C ALA A 199 -22.23 -24.42 4.16
N LEU A 200 -21.62 -23.60 3.30
CA LEU A 200 -21.47 -22.16 3.55
C LEU A 200 -22.65 -21.36 3.02
N ALA A 201 -23.34 -20.70 3.94
CA ALA A 201 -24.46 -19.83 3.67
C ALA A 201 -24.27 -18.50 4.40
N CYS A 202 -24.49 -17.40 3.69
CA CYS A 202 -24.57 -16.06 4.26
C CYS A 202 -26.05 -15.70 4.36
N LEU A 203 -26.45 -14.84 5.31
CA LEU A 203 -27.84 -14.37 5.38
C LEU A 203 -28.19 -13.53 4.14
N LYS A 204 -29.46 -13.50 3.74
CA LYS A 204 -29.92 -12.75 2.57
C LYS A 204 -31.04 -11.77 2.93
N ASN A 205 -30.89 -10.50 2.57
CA ASN A 205 -31.93 -9.49 2.71
C ASN A 205 -32.99 -9.64 1.60
N ASN A 206 -34.00 -10.46 1.89
CA ASN A 206 -35.20 -10.65 1.07
C ASN A 206 -36.25 -9.52 1.22
N GLY A 207 -35.96 -8.46 1.99
CA GLY A 207 -36.87 -7.33 2.15
C GLY A 207 -37.18 -6.66 0.80
N ALA A 208 -38.47 -6.46 0.51
CA ALA A 208 -38.89 -5.71 -0.69
C ALA A 208 -38.27 -4.31 -0.72
N ASN A 209 -38.15 -3.66 0.45
CA ASN A 209 -37.39 -2.43 0.66
C ASN A 209 -36.06 -2.70 1.40
N HIS A 210 -35.22 -3.60 0.89
CA HIS A 210 -33.89 -3.90 1.46
C HIS A 210 -32.99 -2.66 1.70
N THR A 211 -33.22 -1.57 0.95
CA THR A 211 -32.56 -0.28 1.08
C THR A 211 -33.14 0.62 2.17
N SER A 212 -34.11 0.16 2.98
CA SER A 212 -34.76 0.98 4.02
C SER A 212 -33.82 1.47 5.12
N ALA A 213 -32.66 0.85 5.28
CA ALA A 213 -31.62 1.28 6.22
C ALA A 213 -30.61 2.27 5.58
N MET A 214 -30.65 2.49 4.27
CA MET A 214 -29.71 3.41 3.61
C MET A 214 -29.84 4.83 4.17
N PRO A 215 -28.72 5.53 4.41
CA PRO A 215 -28.74 6.88 4.97
C PRO A 215 -29.38 7.88 3.99
N ASP A 216 -30.13 8.84 4.53
CA ASP A 216 -30.54 10.03 3.76
C ASP A 216 -29.34 10.95 3.49
N LEU A 217 -29.54 12.00 2.68
CA LEU A 217 -28.45 12.91 2.29
C LEU A 217 -27.85 13.67 3.48
N ALA A 218 -28.63 14.00 4.51
CA ALA A 218 -28.12 14.66 5.71
C ALA A 218 -27.26 13.70 6.55
N GLN A 219 -27.67 12.43 6.65
CA GLN A 219 -26.89 11.37 7.28
C GLN A 219 -25.59 11.09 6.51
N VAL A 220 -25.61 11.05 5.17
CA VAL A 220 -24.40 10.95 4.33
C VAL A 220 -23.45 12.11 4.60
N HIS A 221 -23.95 13.35 4.65
CA HIS A 221 -23.10 14.50 4.96
C HIS A 221 -22.54 14.48 6.39
N ALA A 222 -23.30 14.00 7.38
CA ALA A 222 -22.82 13.82 8.76
C ALA A 222 -21.69 12.77 8.84
N VAL A 223 -21.85 11.64 8.14
CA VAL A 223 -20.82 10.59 8.02
C VAL A 223 -19.55 11.14 7.36
N LEU A 224 -19.68 11.90 6.27
CA LEU A 224 -18.53 12.52 5.60
C LEU A 224 -17.83 13.56 6.50
N ALA A 225 -18.59 14.39 7.22
CA ALA A 225 -18.02 15.34 8.17
C ALA A 225 -17.23 14.65 9.31
N ALA A 226 -17.69 13.48 9.76
CA ALA A 226 -17.05 12.70 10.83
C ALA A 226 -15.83 11.89 10.35
N TYR A 227 -15.88 11.33 9.14
CA TYR A 227 -14.95 10.27 8.71
C TYR A 227 -14.24 10.51 7.36
N SER A 228 -14.46 11.63 6.66
CA SER A 228 -13.72 11.93 5.42
C SER A 228 -12.21 11.94 5.68
N PRO A 229 -11.38 11.16 4.96
CA PRO A 229 -9.95 11.04 5.26
C PRO A 229 -9.16 12.35 5.12
N LEU A 230 -8.05 12.46 5.86
CA LEU A 230 -6.97 13.39 5.54
C LEU A 230 -5.92 12.64 4.72
N VAL A 231 -5.67 13.09 3.49
CA VAL A 231 -4.70 12.46 2.59
C VAL A 231 -3.43 13.29 2.56
N TYR A 232 -2.33 12.73 3.06
CA TYR A 232 -1.01 13.32 2.89
C TYR A 232 -0.40 12.92 1.54
N LEU A 233 0.08 13.93 0.82
CA LEU A 233 0.81 13.81 -0.43
C LEU A 233 2.31 13.83 -0.12
N HIS A 234 3.12 13.10 -0.87
CA HIS A 234 4.55 13.05 -0.66
C HIS A 234 5.17 14.47 -0.77
N PRO A 235 6.15 14.87 0.08
CA PRO A 235 6.73 16.22 0.05
C PRO A 235 7.31 16.63 -1.32
N ASP A 236 7.87 15.64 -2.03
CA ASP A 236 8.44 15.83 -3.38
C ASP A 236 7.41 15.63 -4.52
N GLU A 237 6.11 15.49 -4.25
CA GLU A 237 5.08 15.23 -5.28
C GLU A 237 4.93 16.44 -6.23
N PRO A 238 5.21 16.30 -7.55
CA PRO A 238 4.90 17.34 -8.52
C PRO A 238 3.46 17.28 -9.05
N TYR A 239 2.74 16.17 -8.93
CA TYR A 239 1.43 15.94 -9.55
C TYR A 239 0.30 15.96 -8.50
N MET A 240 -0.23 17.15 -8.22
CA MET A 240 -1.29 17.31 -7.21
C MET A 240 -2.67 16.89 -7.75
N PRO A 241 -3.64 16.54 -6.88
CA PRO A 241 -5.02 16.31 -7.30
C PRO A 241 -5.66 17.61 -7.85
N SER A 242 -6.81 17.49 -8.51
CA SER A 242 -7.61 18.63 -8.95
C SER A 242 -9.11 18.33 -8.89
N SER A 243 -9.95 19.30 -9.26
CA SER A 243 -11.33 18.98 -9.66
C SER A 243 -11.36 18.49 -11.11
N VAL A 244 -12.34 17.66 -11.46
CA VAL A 244 -12.55 17.16 -12.82
C VAL A 244 -12.86 18.32 -13.78
N ALA A 245 -13.73 19.24 -13.33
CA ALA A 245 -14.08 20.46 -14.06
C ALA A 245 -12.84 21.30 -14.39
N TRP A 246 -11.95 21.55 -13.42
CA TRP A 246 -10.69 22.28 -13.66
C TRP A 246 -9.82 21.62 -14.72
N PHE A 247 -9.71 20.28 -14.71
CA PHE A 247 -8.93 19.56 -15.71
C PHE A 247 -9.52 19.72 -17.12
N PHE A 248 -10.84 19.60 -17.26
CA PHE A 248 -11.54 19.80 -18.54
C PHE A 248 -11.43 21.26 -19.02
N GLU A 249 -11.71 22.23 -18.15
CA GLU A 249 -11.61 23.68 -18.44
C GLU A 249 -10.20 24.12 -18.84
N ASN A 250 -9.14 23.46 -18.33
CA ASN A 250 -7.76 23.73 -18.72
C ASN A 250 -7.36 23.12 -20.08
N GLY A 251 -8.30 22.48 -20.78
CA GLY A 251 -8.17 22.05 -22.17
C GLY A 251 -7.88 20.56 -22.36
N ALA A 252 -8.40 19.69 -21.49
CA ALA A 252 -8.32 18.24 -21.68
C ALA A 252 -8.91 17.84 -23.05
N LEU A 253 -8.29 16.83 -23.68
CA LEU A 253 -8.69 16.33 -24.99
C LEU A 253 -9.26 14.92 -24.89
N LEU A 254 -10.41 14.71 -25.52
CA LEU A 254 -10.94 13.38 -25.82
C LEU A 254 -10.35 12.91 -27.15
N HIS A 255 -9.67 11.77 -27.09
CA HIS A 255 -9.19 11.04 -28.26
C HIS A 255 -10.07 9.82 -28.54
N GLN A 256 -10.13 9.44 -29.81
CA GLN A 256 -10.78 8.22 -30.28
C GLN A 256 -9.80 7.41 -31.15
N ARG A 257 -9.75 6.09 -30.95
CA ARG A 257 -8.85 5.17 -31.67
C ARG A 257 -9.18 5.07 -33.15
N THR A 258 -10.47 5.13 -33.51
CA THR A 258 -10.97 4.93 -34.87
C THR A 258 -11.27 6.25 -35.58
N GLY A 259 -10.89 6.35 -36.85
CA GLY A 259 -11.39 7.40 -37.76
C GLY A 259 -10.45 8.56 -38.10
N ASN A 260 -9.19 8.58 -37.63
CA ASN A 260 -8.25 9.71 -37.82
C ASN A 260 -8.83 11.08 -37.41
N GLN A 261 -9.79 11.10 -36.51
CA GLN A 261 -10.44 12.33 -36.08
C GLN A 261 -9.49 13.15 -35.23
N THR A 262 -9.47 14.47 -35.45
CA THR A 262 -8.76 15.41 -34.58
C THR A 262 -9.33 15.33 -33.17
N PRO A 263 -8.50 15.25 -32.12
CA PRO A 263 -8.97 15.22 -30.74
C PRO A 263 -9.89 16.41 -30.43
N THR A 264 -10.97 16.15 -29.70
CA THR A 264 -11.96 17.18 -29.34
C THR A 264 -11.73 17.64 -27.91
N LEU A 265 -12.02 18.91 -27.61
CA LEU A 265 -12.00 19.40 -26.24
C LEU A 265 -13.10 18.70 -25.43
N VAL A 266 -12.78 18.29 -24.20
CA VAL A 266 -13.79 17.80 -23.25
C VAL A 266 -14.61 19.00 -22.76
N ALA A 267 -15.94 18.86 -22.72
CA ALA A 267 -16.82 19.87 -22.12
C ALA A 267 -16.58 19.95 -20.60
N ALA A 268 -16.76 21.12 -19.98
CA ALA A 268 -16.47 21.31 -18.55
C ALA A 268 -17.27 20.38 -17.60
N ASP A 269 -18.45 19.92 -18.05
CA ASP A 269 -19.32 18.95 -17.37
C ASP A 269 -19.08 17.49 -17.79
N GLY A 270 -18.21 17.25 -18.77
CA GLY A 270 -17.97 15.94 -19.38
C GLY A 270 -19.10 15.45 -20.31
N SER A 271 -20.06 16.29 -20.70
CA SER A 271 -21.26 15.90 -21.47
C SER A 271 -20.98 15.28 -22.84
N ASN A 272 -19.80 15.54 -23.43
CA ASN A 272 -19.36 14.93 -24.69
C ASN A 272 -18.50 13.67 -24.52
N LEU A 273 -18.33 13.17 -23.29
CA LEU A 273 -17.66 11.89 -23.05
C LEU A 273 -18.58 10.71 -23.43
N PRO A 274 -18.05 9.66 -24.07
CA PRO A 274 -18.77 8.41 -24.30
C PRO A 274 -19.38 7.85 -23.01
N GLN A 275 -20.64 7.42 -23.09
CA GLN A 275 -21.40 6.94 -21.94
C GLN A 275 -21.55 5.41 -21.98
N GLY A 276 -21.07 4.74 -20.93
CA GLY A 276 -21.11 3.28 -20.80
C GLY A 276 -20.12 2.55 -21.73
N GLY A 277 -20.11 1.23 -21.60
CA GLY A 277 -19.16 0.35 -22.29
C GLY A 277 -17.86 0.11 -21.50
N ASP A 278 -17.27 -1.05 -21.75
CA ASP A 278 -16.07 -1.53 -21.05
C ASP A 278 -14.81 -0.73 -21.41
N ASN A 279 -13.72 -0.93 -20.65
CA ASN A 279 -12.40 -0.39 -21.00
C ASN A 279 -11.77 -1.15 -22.19
N ASP A 280 -12.25 -0.85 -23.40
CA ASP A 280 -11.81 -1.43 -24.68
C ASP A 280 -10.63 -0.65 -25.34
N GLY A 281 -10.25 0.48 -24.75
CA GLY A 281 -9.22 1.39 -25.24
C GLY A 281 -9.60 2.16 -26.53
N ASN A 282 -10.87 2.23 -26.89
CA ASN A 282 -11.33 3.01 -28.05
C ASN A 282 -11.35 4.52 -27.79
N TYR A 283 -11.38 4.96 -26.54
CA TYR A 283 -11.31 6.36 -26.13
C TYR A 283 -10.30 6.56 -25.01
N TRP A 284 -9.69 7.75 -24.92
CA TRP A 284 -8.85 8.15 -23.79
C TRP A 284 -8.78 9.67 -23.66
N LEU A 285 -8.32 10.14 -22.50
CA LEU A 285 -8.06 11.55 -22.22
C LEU A 285 -6.57 11.87 -22.44
N ASP A 286 -6.25 13.04 -22.98
CA ASP A 286 -4.89 13.58 -23.07
C ASP A 286 -4.86 15.04 -22.58
N LEU A 287 -3.65 15.51 -22.25
CA LEU A 287 -3.34 16.87 -21.89
C LEU A 287 -3.55 17.82 -23.09
N PRO A 288 -3.69 19.14 -22.84
CA PRO A 288 -3.94 20.12 -23.90
C PRO A 288 -2.89 20.09 -25.04
N ALA A 289 -3.32 20.34 -26.27
CA ALA A 289 -2.45 20.41 -27.45
C ALA A 289 -1.52 21.65 -27.49
N GLY A 290 -1.61 22.54 -26.50
CA GLY A 290 -0.84 23.78 -26.43
C GLY A 290 0.63 23.60 -26.03
N SER A 291 1.24 24.69 -25.53
CA SER A 291 2.67 24.72 -25.23
C SER A 291 3.08 23.68 -24.17
N ARG A 292 4.37 23.34 -24.15
CA ARG A 292 4.95 22.49 -23.09
C ARG A 292 4.59 23.02 -21.70
N ASP A 293 4.66 24.33 -21.49
CA ASP A 293 4.37 24.95 -20.19
C ASP A 293 2.89 24.86 -19.80
N GLN A 294 1.97 24.83 -20.78
CA GLN A 294 0.56 24.49 -20.51
C GLN A 294 0.42 23.02 -20.09
N ARG A 295 1.02 22.09 -20.83
CA ARG A 295 0.95 20.64 -20.52
C ARG A 295 1.54 20.36 -19.14
N GLU A 296 2.71 20.90 -18.81
CA GLU A 296 3.34 20.73 -17.49
C GLU A 296 2.58 21.44 -16.37
N ARG A 297 1.88 22.56 -16.62
CA ARG A 297 0.98 23.16 -15.62
C ARG A 297 -0.22 22.25 -15.33
N VAL A 298 -0.85 21.69 -16.36
CA VAL A 298 -2.04 20.82 -16.17
C VAL A 298 -1.67 19.53 -15.45
N LYS A 299 -0.52 18.92 -15.76
CA LYS A 299 -0.01 17.75 -15.02
C LYS A 299 0.16 18.02 -13.51
N LYS A 300 0.60 19.23 -13.14
CA LYS A 300 0.82 19.59 -11.73
C LYS A 300 -0.47 19.68 -10.91
N GLY A 301 -1.63 19.73 -11.56
CA GLY A 301 -2.93 19.83 -10.92
C GLY A 301 -3.16 21.11 -10.13
N ASP A 302 -4.15 21.06 -9.26
CA ASP A 302 -4.62 22.20 -8.46
C ASP A 302 -5.14 21.70 -7.11
N LEU A 303 -4.23 21.52 -6.15
CA LEU A 303 -4.57 21.18 -4.77
C LEU A 303 -5.51 22.22 -4.14
N ALA A 304 -5.44 23.49 -4.56
CA ALA A 304 -6.28 24.55 -4.02
C ALA A 304 -7.73 24.46 -4.53
N GLY A 305 -7.97 23.88 -5.72
CA GLY A 305 -9.29 23.58 -6.27
C GLY A 305 -9.72 22.09 -6.22
N ALA A 306 -8.87 21.20 -5.70
CA ALA A 306 -9.13 19.75 -5.62
C ALA A 306 -10.43 19.38 -4.89
N LYS A 307 -11.13 18.36 -5.39
CA LYS A 307 -12.40 17.83 -4.88
C LYS A 307 -12.38 16.31 -4.72
N ALA A 308 -13.06 15.84 -3.68
CA ALA A 308 -13.45 14.45 -3.49
C ALA A 308 -14.91 14.26 -3.92
N TYR A 309 -15.13 13.29 -4.80
CA TYR A 309 -16.39 13.02 -5.46
C TYR A 309 -16.97 11.71 -4.94
N VAL A 310 -17.90 11.79 -4.02
CA VAL A 310 -18.42 10.64 -3.28
C VAL A 310 -19.51 9.94 -4.07
N GLN A 311 -19.26 8.68 -4.45
CA GLN A 311 -20.32 7.74 -4.81
C GLN A 311 -20.84 7.03 -3.55
N VAL A 312 -22.14 7.11 -3.30
CA VAL A 312 -22.83 6.50 -2.15
C VAL A 312 -23.49 5.20 -2.58
N LYS A 313 -22.87 4.06 -2.23
CA LYS A 313 -23.26 2.74 -2.74
C LYS A 313 -23.91 1.89 -1.66
N PRO A 314 -25.13 1.34 -1.89
CA PRO A 314 -25.69 0.30 -1.04
C PRO A 314 -24.85 -0.97 -1.19
N MET A 315 -24.42 -1.56 -0.08
CA MET A 315 -23.56 -2.76 -0.10
C MET A 315 -24.05 -3.80 0.91
N LEU A 316 -23.68 -5.06 0.66
CA LEU A 316 -23.92 -6.21 1.56
C LEU A 316 -25.39 -6.32 2.00
N GLY A 317 -26.31 -6.31 1.03
CA GLY A 317 -27.75 -6.40 1.28
C GLY A 317 -28.38 -5.14 1.88
N GLY A 318 -27.70 -3.99 1.77
CA GLY A 318 -28.19 -2.70 2.27
C GLY A 318 -27.91 -2.45 3.76
N THR A 319 -27.08 -3.27 4.41
CA THR A 319 -26.72 -3.10 5.83
C THR A 319 -25.50 -2.20 6.05
N VAL A 320 -24.75 -1.89 4.98
CA VAL A 320 -23.64 -0.93 5.01
C VAL A 320 -23.66 -0.05 3.76
N THR A 321 -23.02 1.11 3.86
CA THR A 321 -22.79 2.03 2.73
C THR A 321 -21.29 2.14 2.46
N ASP A 322 -20.90 2.06 1.19
CA ASP A 322 -19.55 2.39 0.72
C ASP A 322 -19.54 3.81 0.14
N LEU A 323 -18.53 4.62 0.51
CA LEU A 323 -18.33 6.02 0.10
C LEU A 323 -16.92 6.20 -0.48
N ALA A 324 -16.77 6.62 -1.75
CA ALA A 324 -15.45 6.67 -2.41
C ALA A 324 -15.31 7.71 -3.54
N MET A 325 -14.04 8.11 -3.81
CA MET A 325 -13.43 8.63 -5.08
C MET A 325 -12.91 10.10 -5.12
N TRP A 326 -11.79 10.33 -5.81
CA TRP A 326 -11.25 11.65 -6.21
C TRP A 326 -10.30 11.53 -7.43
N PHE A 327 -9.79 12.66 -7.95
CA PHE A 327 -9.14 12.74 -9.26
C PHE A 327 -7.77 13.44 -9.27
N TYR A 328 -6.84 12.90 -10.05
CA TYR A 328 -5.56 13.51 -10.43
C TYR A 328 -5.49 13.71 -11.96
N PRO A 329 -5.05 14.88 -12.46
CA PRO A 329 -4.86 15.10 -13.90
C PRO A 329 -3.82 14.19 -14.55
N PHE A 330 -2.84 13.69 -13.79
CA PHE A 330 -1.71 12.95 -14.32
C PHE A 330 -1.07 12.06 -13.25
N ASN A 331 -0.94 10.77 -13.53
CA ASN A 331 -0.08 9.87 -12.77
C ASN A 331 1.35 9.98 -13.30
N GLY A 332 2.33 10.09 -12.40
CA GLY A 332 3.73 10.30 -12.73
C GLY A 332 4.49 9.04 -13.18
N PRO A 333 5.82 9.14 -13.36
CA PRO A 333 6.65 8.02 -13.79
C PRO A 333 7.04 7.09 -12.63
N ALA A 334 6.88 5.79 -12.84
CA ALA A 334 7.28 4.76 -11.90
C ALA A 334 8.79 4.74 -11.64
N ARG A 335 9.17 4.31 -10.44
CA ARG A 335 10.56 4.16 -9.99
C ARG A 335 10.74 2.72 -9.55
N ALA A 336 11.87 2.10 -9.87
CA ALA A 336 12.25 0.78 -9.34
C ALA A 336 13.32 0.92 -8.26
N ARG A 337 13.32 0.02 -7.28
CA ARG A 337 14.45 -0.21 -6.38
C ARG A 337 15.17 -1.49 -6.80
N LEU A 338 16.49 -1.52 -6.69
CA LEU A 338 17.34 -2.66 -7.03
C LEU A 338 18.47 -2.84 -6.00
N LEU A 339 18.70 -4.09 -5.58
CA LEU A 339 19.69 -4.50 -4.57
C LEU A 339 19.58 -3.71 -3.25
N ARG A 340 18.35 -3.33 -2.86
CA ARG A 340 18.03 -2.48 -1.69
C ARG A 340 18.65 -1.06 -1.67
N ILE A 341 19.60 -0.72 -2.53
CA ILE A 341 20.35 0.55 -2.45
C ILE A 341 20.17 1.46 -3.67
N PHE A 342 19.93 0.92 -4.85
CA PHE A 342 19.75 1.72 -6.07
C PHE A 342 18.27 2.04 -6.28
N THR A 343 17.96 3.28 -6.66
CA THR A 343 16.63 3.68 -7.14
C THR A 343 16.78 4.20 -8.57
N ILE A 344 16.02 3.62 -9.49
CA ILE A 344 16.16 3.82 -10.93
C ILE A 344 14.82 4.38 -11.46
N PRO A 345 14.79 5.56 -12.09
CA PRO A 345 13.60 6.07 -12.75
C PRO A 345 13.31 5.24 -14.01
N LEU A 346 12.05 4.85 -14.23
CA LEU A 346 11.65 3.99 -15.35
C LEU A 346 11.23 4.77 -16.61
N GLY A 347 11.82 5.95 -16.83
CA GLY A 347 11.44 6.84 -17.93
C GLY A 347 10.01 7.32 -17.79
N SER A 348 9.15 7.00 -18.77
CA SER A 348 7.71 7.32 -18.76
C SER A 348 6.82 6.12 -18.38
N ILE A 349 7.40 4.99 -17.94
CA ILE A 349 6.62 3.80 -17.57
C ILE A 349 5.72 4.14 -16.36
N GLY A 350 4.45 3.74 -16.44
CA GLY A 350 3.43 4.05 -15.44
C GLY A 350 2.74 5.41 -15.62
N SER A 351 3.34 6.36 -16.35
CA SER A 351 2.75 7.67 -16.55
C SER A 351 1.52 7.63 -17.44
N HIS A 352 0.42 8.26 -17.01
CA HIS A 352 -0.82 8.35 -17.77
C HIS A 352 -1.62 9.61 -17.40
N VAL A 353 -2.54 10.02 -18.27
CA VAL A 353 -3.37 11.23 -18.12
C VAL A 353 -4.74 10.83 -17.61
N GLY A 354 -5.23 11.53 -16.59
CA GLY A 354 -6.46 11.18 -15.87
C GLY A 354 -6.26 9.94 -15.03
N ASP A 355 -6.12 10.14 -13.73
CA ASP A 355 -5.85 9.10 -12.74
C ASP A 355 -6.89 9.17 -11.62
N TRP A 356 -7.47 8.02 -11.31
CA TRP A 356 -8.65 7.86 -10.46
C TRP A 356 -8.30 6.99 -9.27
N GLU A 357 -8.03 7.64 -8.15
CA GLU A 357 -7.68 6.99 -6.89
C GLU A 357 -8.83 7.12 -5.88
N HIS A 358 -8.92 6.17 -4.94
CA HIS A 358 -9.97 6.21 -3.94
C HIS A 358 -9.61 5.52 -2.62
N LEU A 359 -9.94 6.20 -1.52
CA LEU A 359 -10.29 5.50 -0.30
C LEU A 359 -11.80 5.20 -0.32
N THR A 360 -12.19 4.00 0.12
CA THR A 360 -13.61 3.67 0.36
C THR A 360 -13.89 3.58 1.84
N LEU A 361 -14.66 4.50 2.39
CA LEU A 361 -15.21 4.35 3.73
C LEU A 361 -16.35 3.33 3.68
N ARG A 362 -16.35 2.33 4.56
CA ARG A 362 -17.49 1.43 4.77
C ARG A 362 -18.12 1.72 6.13
N VAL A 363 -19.38 2.13 6.13
CA VAL A 363 -20.10 2.56 7.34
C VAL A 363 -21.34 1.70 7.60
N SER A 364 -21.64 1.48 8.88
CA SER A 364 -22.86 0.82 9.34
C SER A 364 -24.09 1.66 9.02
N ASN A 365 -25.08 1.08 8.34
CA ASN A 365 -26.34 1.76 8.07
C ASN A 365 -27.26 1.86 9.31
N PHE A 366 -26.94 1.14 10.39
CA PHE A 366 -27.74 1.13 11.61
C PHE A 366 -27.19 2.07 12.70
N SER A 367 -25.87 2.21 12.79
CA SER A 367 -25.20 3.03 13.81
C SER A 367 -24.46 4.25 13.24
N GLY A 368 -24.25 4.33 11.93
CA GLY A 368 -23.42 5.36 11.28
C GLY A 368 -21.91 5.18 11.48
N GLU A 369 -21.49 4.18 12.26
CA GLU A 369 -20.09 3.95 12.61
C GLU A 369 -19.25 3.53 11.40
N LEU A 370 -18.01 4.05 11.34
CA LEU A 370 -16.98 3.56 10.42
C LEU A 370 -16.57 2.14 10.81
N LEU A 371 -16.74 1.19 9.90
CA LEU A 371 -16.39 -0.22 10.12
C LEU A 371 -14.98 -0.51 9.63
N ARG A 372 -14.66 -0.06 8.40
CA ARG A 372 -13.36 -0.26 7.75
C ARG A 372 -13.15 0.71 6.59
N VAL A 373 -11.89 0.92 6.20
CA VAL A 373 -11.52 1.72 5.02
C VAL A 373 -10.75 0.87 4.02
N TYR A 374 -11.10 0.98 2.74
CA TYR A 374 -10.31 0.42 1.65
C TYR A 374 -9.28 1.42 1.16
N PHE A 375 -8.06 0.94 0.94
CA PHE A 375 -6.94 1.71 0.43
C PHE A 375 -6.62 1.22 -1.00
N SER A 376 -6.94 2.02 -2.03
CA SER A 376 -6.65 1.66 -3.42
C SER A 376 -5.15 1.60 -3.71
N GLN A 377 -4.76 0.58 -4.45
CA GLN A 377 -3.38 0.23 -4.77
C GLN A 377 -3.32 -0.21 -6.23
N HIS A 378 -3.40 0.77 -7.13
CA HIS A 378 -3.52 0.57 -8.58
C HIS A 378 -4.77 -0.27 -8.94
N SER A 379 -4.61 -1.52 -9.40
CA SER A 379 -5.72 -2.43 -9.73
C SER A 379 -6.26 -3.24 -8.55
N ALA A 380 -5.68 -3.08 -7.36
CA ALA A 380 -6.05 -3.80 -6.15
C ALA A 380 -6.12 -2.82 -4.96
N GLY A 381 -5.91 -3.33 -3.74
CA GLY A 381 -6.02 -2.55 -2.51
C GLY A 381 -6.34 -3.41 -1.30
N THR A 382 -6.31 -2.78 -0.13
CA THR A 382 -6.42 -3.47 1.16
C THR A 382 -7.54 -2.84 1.99
N TRP A 383 -8.39 -3.66 2.60
CA TRP A 383 -9.31 -3.22 3.65
C TRP A 383 -8.58 -3.23 5.00
N VAL A 384 -8.70 -2.14 5.75
CA VAL A 384 -8.18 -2.00 7.13
C VAL A 384 -9.36 -1.68 8.05
N ASP A 385 -9.51 -2.46 9.11
CA ASP A 385 -10.63 -2.29 10.06
C ASP A 385 -10.46 -1.03 10.91
N ALA A 386 -11.56 -0.38 11.28
CA ALA A 386 -11.53 0.92 11.94
C ALA A 386 -10.63 1.02 13.20
N PRO A 387 -10.52 0.00 14.08
CA PRO A 387 -9.59 0.04 15.21
C PRO A 387 -8.09 -0.01 14.84
N GLN A 388 -7.76 -0.32 13.58
CA GLN A 388 -6.39 -0.44 13.07
C GLN A 388 -5.97 0.77 12.21
N LEU A 389 -6.88 1.72 11.95
CA LEU A 389 -6.59 2.92 11.17
C LEU A 389 -5.73 3.91 11.98
N GLU A 390 -4.87 4.64 11.28
CA GLU A 390 -4.30 5.89 11.81
C GLU A 390 -5.39 6.98 11.76
N TYR A 391 -5.50 7.77 12.83
CA TYR A 391 -6.44 8.89 12.94
C TYR A 391 -5.71 10.20 13.15
N ALA A 392 -6.33 11.30 12.73
CA ALA A 392 -5.76 12.63 12.88
C ALA A 392 -5.57 13.03 14.36
N ASP A 393 -4.46 13.71 14.65
CA ASP A 393 -4.12 14.21 15.99
C ASP A 393 -5.26 15.03 16.62
N GLY A 394 -5.35 15.00 17.96
CA GLY A 394 -6.32 15.79 18.71
C GLY A 394 -7.67 15.13 18.98
N GLY A 395 -7.77 13.80 18.83
CA GLY A 395 -8.97 13.02 19.15
C GLY A 395 -10.06 13.09 18.07
N ASN A 396 -9.66 13.34 16.82
CA ASN A 396 -10.56 13.42 15.67
C ASN A 396 -10.85 12.02 15.11
N SER A 397 -12.10 11.73 14.77
CA SER A 397 -12.52 10.44 14.16
C SER A 397 -12.16 10.30 12.67
N ARG A 398 -11.48 11.28 12.09
CA ARG A 398 -11.07 11.29 10.69
C ARG A 398 -9.80 10.46 10.46
N PRO A 399 -9.83 9.41 9.62
CA PRO A 399 -8.68 8.57 9.34
C PRO A 399 -7.64 9.30 8.47
N VAL A 400 -6.39 8.85 8.55
CA VAL A 400 -5.25 9.36 7.80
C VAL A 400 -4.84 8.36 6.71
N ALA A 401 -4.40 8.86 5.57
CA ALA A 401 -3.79 8.07 4.51
C ALA A 401 -2.61 8.82 3.87
N TYR A 402 -1.72 8.07 3.21
CA TYR A 402 -0.57 8.62 2.50
C TYR A 402 -0.57 8.14 1.06
N ALA A 403 -0.64 9.08 0.10
CA ALA A 403 -0.50 8.79 -1.32
C ALA A 403 0.99 8.55 -1.66
N SER A 404 1.28 7.57 -2.50
CA SER A 404 2.66 7.36 -2.98
C SER A 404 3.09 8.41 -3.99
N LEU A 405 4.37 8.76 -3.96
CA LEU A 405 5.02 9.65 -4.92
C LEU A 405 4.81 9.14 -6.34
N HIS A 406 4.29 10.01 -7.21
CA HIS A 406 3.91 9.80 -8.62
C HIS A 406 2.79 8.81 -8.87
N GLY A 407 2.70 7.73 -8.09
CA GLY A 407 1.84 6.58 -8.34
C GLY A 407 0.52 6.59 -7.57
N HIS A 408 0.35 7.56 -6.66
CA HIS A 408 -0.81 7.93 -5.85
C HIS A 408 -1.52 6.86 -4.98
N ALA A 409 -1.30 5.59 -5.27
CA ALA A 409 -1.72 4.44 -4.47
C ALA A 409 -1.41 4.62 -2.97
N PHE A 410 -2.33 4.15 -2.13
CA PHE A 410 -2.25 4.40 -0.69
C PHE A 410 -1.49 3.31 0.05
N TRP A 411 -0.45 3.75 0.75
CA TRP A 411 0.48 2.92 1.52
C TRP A 411 0.82 3.61 2.84
N ALA A 412 1.52 2.91 3.75
CA ALA A 412 2.05 3.48 4.98
C ALA A 412 3.58 3.45 4.94
N GLY A 413 4.20 4.58 4.59
CA GLY A 413 5.65 4.72 4.47
C GLY A 413 6.23 4.21 3.14
N LEU A 414 7.33 3.48 3.21
CA LEU A 414 8.08 2.97 2.06
C LEU A 414 7.58 1.57 1.66
N GLU A 415 6.91 1.48 0.51
CA GLU A 415 6.44 0.20 -0.05
C GLU A 415 7.28 -0.25 -1.26
N LEU A 416 7.50 -1.56 -1.38
CA LEU A 416 8.16 -2.20 -2.52
C LEU A 416 7.30 -3.32 -3.11
N GLN A 417 6.66 -3.04 -4.24
CA GLN A 417 5.95 -4.06 -5.01
C GLN A 417 6.95 -4.93 -5.77
N GLY A 418 7.34 -6.06 -5.18
CA GLY A 418 8.31 -6.99 -5.73
C GLY A 418 8.90 -7.91 -4.66
N SER A 419 10.21 -8.18 -4.76
CA SER A 419 10.96 -8.84 -3.69
C SER A 419 11.55 -7.81 -2.72
N ALA A 420 12.06 -8.31 -1.58
CA ALA A 420 12.79 -7.49 -0.62
C ALA A 420 14.06 -6.80 -1.17
N ASP A 421 14.52 -7.21 -2.37
CA ASP A 421 15.71 -6.70 -3.03
C ASP A 421 15.43 -5.91 -4.32
N ALA A 422 14.34 -6.21 -5.04
CA ALA A 422 13.98 -5.57 -6.30
C ALA A 422 12.47 -5.47 -6.51
N GLY A 423 11.97 -4.28 -6.86
CA GLY A 423 10.54 -4.04 -7.07
C GLY A 423 10.21 -2.60 -7.50
N ILE A 424 8.95 -2.35 -7.86
CA ILE A 424 8.43 -0.99 -8.04
C ILE A 424 8.35 -0.31 -6.68
N ARG A 425 8.85 0.93 -6.60
CA ARG A 425 9.03 1.68 -5.37
C ARG A 425 7.92 2.73 -5.22
N ASN A 426 7.11 2.57 -4.19
CA ASN A 426 6.05 3.48 -3.80
C ASN A 426 6.45 4.16 -2.47
N ASP A 427 7.08 5.32 -2.56
CA ASP A 427 7.43 6.13 -1.39
C ASP A 427 6.23 6.97 -0.96
N SER A 428 5.72 6.81 0.26
CA SER A 428 4.71 7.71 0.84
C SER A 428 5.26 8.40 2.09
N ALA A 429 4.90 9.67 2.29
CA ALA A 429 5.41 10.51 3.38
C ALA A 429 4.48 11.69 3.67
N LYS A 430 4.62 12.28 4.87
CA LYS A 430 3.78 13.39 5.37
C LYS A 430 4.24 14.74 4.79
N GLY A 431 3.74 15.09 3.61
CA GLY A 431 3.93 16.40 2.97
C GLY A 431 2.67 17.27 3.01
N SER A 432 2.33 17.88 1.87
CA SER A 432 1.07 18.63 1.70
C SER A 432 -0.15 17.75 2.00
N MET A 433 -1.23 18.35 2.49
CA MET A 433 -2.42 17.61 2.93
C MET A 433 -3.65 18.02 2.11
N PHE A 434 -4.38 17.02 1.59
CA PHE A 434 -5.67 17.18 0.97
C PHE A 434 -6.78 16.79 1.95
N ASP A 435 -7.56 17.79 2.36
CA ASP A 435 -8.74 17.59 3.21
C ASP A 435 -9.94 17.21 2.33
N THR A 436 -10.22 15.90 2.22
CA THR A 436 -11.33 15.36 1.40
C THR A 436 -12.72 15.72 1.94
N GLY A 437 -12.82 16.14 3.20
CA GLY A 437 -14.06 16.56 3.89
C GLY A 437 -14.20 18.07 4.06
N GLY A 438 -13.21 18.85 3.62
CA GLY A 438 -13.17 20.29 3.81
C GLY A 438 -14.34 21.03 3.15
N ALA A 439 -14.63 22.24 3.64
CA ALA A 439 -15.68 23.08 3.07
C ALA A 439 -15.42 23.33 1.56
N GLY A 440 -16.39 22.96 0.71
CA GLY A 440 -16.27 23.05 -0.75
C GLY A 440 -15.40 21.96 -1.41
N ARG A 441 -14.84 21.03 -0.64
CA ARG A 441 -13.98 19.93 -1.11
C ARG A 441 -14.73 18.63 -1.38
N CYS A 442 -15.78 18.37 -0.63
CA CYS A 442 -16.54 17.13 -0.73
C CYS A 442 -17.83 17.34 -1.53
N GLU A 443 -18.10 16.49 -2.53
CA GLU A 443 -19.27 16.56 -3.40
C GLU A 443 -19.88 15.16 -3.55
N VAL A 444 -21.18 15.01 -3.26
CA VAL A 444 -21.89 13.73 -3.48
C VAL A 444 -22.24 13.63 -4.97
N ALA A 445 -21.41 12.91 -5.72
CA ALA A 445 -21.50 12.77 -7.17
C ALA A 445 -22.44 11.64 -7.62
N SER A 446 -22.81 10.71 -6.72
CA SER A 446 -23.82 9.68 -7.00
C SER A 446 -24.45 9.17 -5.71
N ALA A 447 -25.77 9.03 -5.71
CA ALA A 447 -26.56 8.34 -4.69
C ALA A 447 -27.88 7.90 -5.33
N GLY A 448 -27.84 6.87 -6.18
CA GLY A 448 -28.97 6.50 -7.05
C GLY A 448 -30.28 6.22 -6.32
N TYR A 449 -30.22 5.69 -5.09
CA TYR A 449 -31.41 5.44 -4.25
C TYR A 449 -32.06 6.72 -3.69
N LEU A 450 -31.36 7.87 -3.76
CA LEU A 450 -31.88 9.21 -3.45
C LEU A 450 -32.18 10.03 -4.71
N GLY A 451 -31.99 9.47 -5.91
CA GLY A 451 -32.19 10.17 -7.18
C GLY A 451 -31.14 11.25 -7.49
N VAL A 452 -29.97 11.22 -6.85
CA VAL A 452 -28.87 12.13 -7.19
C VAL A 452 -28.36 11.81 -8.61
N ALA A 453 -28.39 12.83 -9.48
CA ALA A 453 -27.96 12.70 -10.87
C ALA A 453 -26.44 12.50 -10.96
N GLU A 454 -26.02 11.42 -11.63
CA GLU A 454 -24.61 11.14 -11.86
C GLU A 454 -24.04 12.04 -12.98
N PRO A 455 -22.86 12.66 -12.80
CA PRO A 455 -22.24 13.46 -13.85
C PRO A 455 -21.68 12.57 -14.97
N ALA A 456 -21.70 13.07 -16.21
CA ALA A 456 -21.36 12.30 -17.41
C ALA A 456 -19.94 11.67 -17.37
N TRP A 457 -18.97 12.34 -16.74
CA TRP A 457 -17.62 11.81 -16.56
C TRP A 457 -17.54 10.60 -15.61
N LEU A 458 -18.53 10.39 -14.74
CA LEU A 458 -18.61 9.21 -13.86
C LEU A 458 -19.06 7.95 -14.63
N GLY A 459 -19.63 8.13 -15.82
CA GLY A 459 -20.01 7.07 -16.76
C GLY A 459 -18.91 6.67 -17.75
N PHE A 460 -17.82 7.44 -17.82
CA PHE A 460 -16.72 7.22 -18.75
C PHE A 460 -15.81 6.09 -18.23
N MET A 461 -15.65 5.02 -19.03
CA MET A 461 -14.94 3.78 -18.66
C MET A 461 -15.52 3.01 -17.46
N ARG A 462 -16.85 2.80 -17.42
CA ARG A 462 -17.48 1.89 -16.44
C ARG A 462 -17.41 0.41 -16.90
N PRO A 463 -16.70 -0.47 -16.19
CA PRO A 463 -16.88 -1.93 -16.30
C PRO A 463 -18.11 -2.45 -15.52
#